data_AF-A0A6B1BCS4-F1
#
_entry.id   AF-A0A6B1BCS4-F1
#
_cell.length_a   1.000
_cell.length_b   1.000
_cell.length_c   1.000
_cell.angle_alpha   90.00
_cell.angle_beta   90.00
_cell.angle_gamma   90.00
#
_symmetry.space_group_name_H-M   'P 1'
#
loop_
_entity.id
_entity.type
_entity.pdbx_description
1 polymer ?
#
loop_
_entity_poly.entity_id
_entity_poly.type
_entity_poly.pdbx_seq_one_letter_code
_entity_poly.pdbx_strand_id
1 'polypeptide(L)'
;MKRIDDIVEWFSETPSVIVALSGGVDSALVAYAAHNSSHTKAMAVTADYMTLAEDELKSAKNVALQIGIKHHIIQYSELNDEEFTKNDKNRCYHCRTQMGQRLRALADETKYHAIVDGTNADDVFDYRPGMRAIAEHGIQSPLLELGIKKSHIRTLALQAGLDVHDRPSNSCLASRIPWGRRITAQMLARIEMAEKYVKDIVPVGPVRVRDINGTARIEVSKDCIQQIHSHVDRLDEILRLLGFDSVVIREYVSGGANTQ
;
A
#
# COMPACT_ATOMS: atom_id res chain seq x y z
N MET A 1 22.19 -14.08 10.84
CA MET A 1 21.71 -13.06 9.89
C MET A 1 20.64 -13.74 9.06
N LYS A 2 19.40 -13.24 9.01
CA LYS A 2 18.33 -13.90 8.25
C LYS A 2 18.62 -13.79 6.76
N ARG A 3 18.55 -14.90 6.05
CA ARG A 3 18.84 -15.01 4.61
C ARG A 3 17.54 -15.11 3.83
N ILE A 4 17.62 -14.84 2.53
CA ILE A 4 16.47 -15.02 1.65
C ILE A 4 15.99 -16.48 1.63
N ASP A 5 16.93 -17.42 1.75
CA ASP A 5 16.66 -18.86 1.86
C ASP A 5 15.74 -19.20 3.03
N ASP A 6 15.82 -18.47 4.15
CA ASP A 6 14.95 -18.70 5.31
C ASP A 6 13.47 -18.39 4.96
N ILE A 7 13.25 -17.43 4.06
CA ILE A 7 11.89 -17.07 3.57
C ILE A 7 11.44 -18.08 2.53
N VAL A 8 12.34 -18.55 1.66
CA VAL A 8 12.03 -19.58 0.65
C VAL A 8 11.62 -20.89 1.33
N GLU A 9 12.35 -21.27 2.39
CA GLU A 9 12.10 -22.49 3.16
C GLU A 9 10.76 -22.43 3.90
N TRP A 10 10.27 -21.25 4.30
CA TRP A 10 8.94 -21.11 4.92
C TRP A 10 7.82 -21.72 4.04
N PHE A 11 8.01 -21.73 2.72
CA PHE A 11 7.05 -22.28 1.77
C PHE A 11 7.18 -23.80 1.53
N SER A 12 8.15 -24.50 2.11
CA SER A 12 8.45 -25.91 1.78
C SER A 12 7.31 -26.88 2.08
N GLU A 13 6.53 -26.62 3.13
CA GLU A 13 5.41 -27.46 3.56
C GLU A 13 4.06 -27.05 2.94
N THR A 14 4.03 -26.00 2.10
CA THR A 14 2.77 -25.49 1.53
C THR A 14 2.71 -25.71 0.02
N PRO A 15 1.87 -26.63 -0.50
CA PRO A 15 1.88 -27.00 -1.91
C PRO A 15 1.57 -25.86 -2.89
N SER A 16 0.77 -24.88 -2.47
CA SER A 16 0.42 -23.73 -3.30
C SER A 16 -0.01 -22.51 -2.48
N VAL A 17 0.44 -21.33 -2.90
CA VAL A 17 0.21 -20.07 -2.19
C VAL A 17 -0.26 -18.94 -3.10
N ILE A 18 -1.26 -18.20 -2.61
CA ILE A 18 -1.60 -16.87 -3.14
C ILE A 18 -0.83 -15.83 -2.34
N VAL A 19 -0.08 -14.98 -3.01
CA VAL A 19 0.64 -13.85 -2.40
C VAL A 19 -0.13 -12.57 -2.64
N ALA A 20 -0.62 -11.93 -1.58
CA ALA A 20 -1.25 -10.62 -1.66
C ALA A 20 -0.20 -9.54 -1.99
N LEU A 21 -0.11 -9.18 -3.27
CA LEU A 21 0.91 -8.28 -3.81
C LEU A 21 0.40 -6.84 -3.86
N SER A 22 0.92 -5.98 -3.00
CA SER A 22 0.55 -4.56 -2.93
C SER A 22 1.38 -3.66 -3.83
N GLY A 23 2.50 -4.17 -4.37
CA GLY A 23 3.47 -3.38 -5.14
C GLY A 23 4.56 -2.72 -4.31
N GLY A 24 4.53 -2.89 -2.98
CA GLY A 24 5.61 -2.51 -2.07
C GLY A 24 6.66 -3.61 -1.88
N VAL A 25 7.83 -3.22 -1.37
CA VAL A 25 9.00 -4.09 -1.21
C VAL A 25 8.73 -5.34 -0.35
N ASP A 26 7.89 -5.24 0.68
CA ASP A 26 7.64 -6.36 1.59
C ASP A 26 6.90 -7.48 0.87
N SER A 27 5.78 -7.16 0.23
CA SER A 27 5.01 -8.14 -0.57
C SER A 27 5.79 -8.64 -1.78
N ALA A 28 6.69 -7.83 -2.35
CA ALA A 28 7.56 -8.23 -3.44
C ALA A 28 8.57 -9.29 -3.01
N LEU A 29 9.18 -9.14 -1.83
CA LEU A 29 10.12 -10.12 -1.28
C LEU A 29 9.41 -11.44 -0.97
N VAL A 30 8.19 -11.39 -0.44
CA VAL A 30 7.36 -12.60 -0.21
C VAL A 30 7.00 -13.27 -1.54
N ALA A 31 6.60 -12.50 -2.56
CA ALA A 31 6.31 -13.04 -3.89
C ALA A 31 7.54 -13.67 -4.54
N TYR A 32 8.71 -13.05 -4.40
CA TYR A 32 9.97 -13.59 -4.88
C TYR A 32 10.31 -14.91 -4.18
N ALA A 33 10.22 -14.95 -2.84
CA ALA A 33 10.55 -16.15 -2.09
C ALA A 33 9.58 -17.31 -2.40
N ALA A 34 8.28 -17.02 -2.51
CA ALA A 34 7.28 -18.00 -2.91
C ALA A 34 7.52 -18.53 -4.32
N HIS A 35 7.88 -17.68 -5.28
CA HIS A 35 8.17 -18.09 -6.65
C HIS A 35 9.43 -18.96 -6.77
N ASN A 36 10.45 -18.67 -5.96
CA ASN A 36 11.72 -19.39 -5.98
C ASN A 36 11.71 -20.69 -5.15
N SER A 37 10.66 -20.96 -4.39
CA SER A 37 10.54 -22.22 -3.67
C SER A 37 10.14 -23.36 -4.61
N SER A 38 10.97 -24.40 -4.68
CA SER A 38 10.74 -25.56 -5.55
C SER A 38 9.56 -26.45 -5.12
N HIS A 39 9.04 -26.24 -3.90
CA HIS A 39 8.00 -27.05 -3.29
C HIS A 39 6.61 -26.43 -3.37
N THR A 40 6.51 -25.14 -3.76
CA THR A 40 5.23 -24.43 -3.81
C THR A 40 4.92 -23.89 -5.19
N LYS A 41 3.65 -24.00 -5.57
CA LYS A 41 3.12 -23.25 -6.71
C LYS A 41 2.61 -21.89 -6.23
N ALA A 42 3.27 -20.81 -6.65
CA ALA A 42 2.88 -19.46 -6.26
C ALA A 42 2.04 -18.71 -7.32
N MET A 43 1.12 -17.85 -6.87
CA MET A 43 0.45 -16.83 -7.68
C MET A 43 0.43 -15.51 -6.91
N ALA A 44 0.82 -14.41 -7.55
CA ALA A 44 0.63 -13.08 -7.01
C ALA A 44 -0.78 -12.58 -7.33
N VAL A 45 -1.45 -12.01 -6.34
CA VAL A 45 -2.78 -11.40 -6.50
C VAL A 45 -2.74 -9.96 -6.00
N THR A 46 -3.14 -9.02 -6.85
CA THR A 46 -3.30 -7.61 -6.49
C THR A 46 -4.78 -7.27 -6.41
N ALA A 47 -5.19 -6.71 -5.27
CA ALA A 47 -6.53 -6.15 -5.08
C ALA A 47 -6.54 -4.70 -5.58
N ASP A 48 -7.23 -4.44 -6.68
CA ASP A 48 -7.51 -3.12 -7.21
C ASP A 48 -8.89 -2.67 -6.75
N TYR A 49 -8.90 -1.89 -5.67
CA TYR A 49 -10.12 -1.51 -4.94
C TYR A 49 -10.62 -0.09 -5.24
N MET A 50 -10.20 0.50 -6.37
CA MET A 50 -10.51 1.88 -6.82
C MET A 50 -10.02 3.01 -5.90
N THR A 51 -9.52 2.70 -4.70
CA THR A 51 -8.85 3.63 -3.78
C THR A 51 -7.33 3.40 -3.71
N LEU A 52 -6.84 2.41 -4.47
CA LEU A 52 -5.43 2.15 -4.71
C LEU A 52 -4.92 3.14 -5.76
N ALA A 53 -3.81 3.81 -5.48
CA ALA A 53 -3.21 4.72 -6.45
C ALA A 53 -2.70 3.95 -7.68
N GLU A 54 -2.79 4.54 -8.86
CA GLU A 54 -2.38 3.93 -10.12
C GLU A 54 -0.91 3.51 -10.10
N ASP A 55 -0.06 4.33 -9.49
CA ASP A 55 1.38 4.05 -9.31
C ASP A 55 1.65 2.79 -8.47
N GLU A 56 0.77 2.44 -7.53
CA GLU A 56 0.88 1.21 -6.73
C GLU A 56 0.48 -0.01 -7.57
N LEU A 57 -0.62 0.10 -8.32
CA LEU A 57 -1.05 -0.97 -9.24
C LEU A 57 0.00 -1.24 -10.33
N LYS A 58 0.59 -0.18 -10.90
CA LYS A 58 1.70 -0.28 -11.85
C LYS A 58 2.92 -0.95 -11.22
N SER A 59 3.25 -0.61 -9.97
CA SER A 59 4.32 -1.27 -9.21
C SER A 59 4.09 -2.77 -9.09
N ALA A 60 2.89 -3.17 -8.68
CA ALA A 60 2.57 -4.58 -8.48
C ALA A 60 2.69 -5.37 -9.78
N LYS A 61 2.21 -4.82 -10.90
CA LYS A 61 2.38 -5.40 -12.24
C LYS A 61 3.85 -5.56 -12.61
N ASN A 62 4.66 -4.52 -12.41
CA ASN A 62 6.10 -4.54 -12.72
C ASN A 62 6.85 -5.56 -11.85
N VAL A 63 6.56 -5.61 -10.55
CA VAL A 63 7.14 -6.60 -9.63
C VAL A 63 6.79 -8.01 -10.06
N ALA A 64 5.52 -8.29 -10.37
CA ALA A 64 5.12 -9.62 -10.80
C ALA A 64 5.79 -10.02 -12.12
N LEU A 65 5.88 -9.09 -13.07
CA LEU A 65 6.59 -9.29 -14.34
C LEU A 65 8.08 -9.57 -14.13
N GLN A 66 8.75 -8.79 -13.27
CA GLN A 66 10.17 -8.93 -12.96
C GLN A 66 10.47 -10.29 -12.32
N ILE A 67 9.61 -10.76 -11.41
CA ILE A 67 9.76 -12.06 -10.76
C ILE A 67 9.44 -13.21 -11.73
N GLY A 68 8.58 -12.99 -12.74
CA GLY A 68 8.04 -14.05 -13.58
C GLY A 68 6.92 -14.86 -12.92
N ILE A 69 6.37 -14.36 -11.81
CA ILE A 69 5.26 -15.00 -11.10
C ILE A 69 3.93 -14.75 -11.82
N LYS A 70 3.06 -15.76 -11.88
CA LYS A 70 1.69 -15.59 -12.40
C LYS A 70 0.98 -14.49 -11.59
N HIS A 71 0.47 -13.48 -12.29
CA HIS A 71 -0.23 -12.34 -11.68
C HIS A 71 -1.72 -12.38 -12.01
N HIS A 72 -2.55 -12.17 -10.99
CA HIS A 72 -3.98 -11.99 -11.13
C HIS A 72 -4.42 -10.70 -10.42
N ILE A 73 -5.37 -9.98 -11.02
CA ILE A 73 -5.88 -8.72 -10.45
C ILE A 73 -7.36 -8.92 -10.15
N ILE A 74 -7.72 -8.76 -8.88
CA ILE A 74 -9.13 -8.74 -8.45
C ILE A 74 -9.57 -7.29 -8.40
N GLN A 75 -10.64 -6.94 -9.11
CA GLN A 75 -11.20 -5.60 -9.11
C GLN A 75 -12.48 -5.54 -8.27
N TYR A 76 -12.56 -4.55 -7.38
CA TYR A 76 -13.77 -4.21 -6.63
C TYR A 76 -13.72 -2.74 -6.22
N SER A 77 -14.75 -2.24 -5.54
CA SER A 77 -14.77 -0.87 -5.02
C SER A 77 -15.10 -0.88 -3.54
N GLU A 78 -14.18 -0.38 -2.72
CA GLU A 78 -14.43 -0.14 -1.29
C GLU A 78 -15.46 0.97 -1.05
N LEU A 79 -15.68 1.82 -2.06
CA LEU A 79 -16.68 2.90 -1.98
C LEU A 79 -18.12 2.38 -1.94
N ASN A 80 -18.33 1.10 -2.25
CA ASN A 80 -19.63 0.44 -2.13
C ASN A 80 -19.91 -0.05 -0.69
N ASP A 81 -18.94 0.06 0.23
CA ASP A 81 -19.08 -0.32 1.62
C ASP A 81 -19.24 0.92 2.51
N GLU A 82 -20.37 0.99 3.22
CA GLU A 82 -20.67 2.07 4.15
C GLU A 82 -19.67 2.12 5.31
N GLU A 83 -19.21 0.95 5.77
CA GLU A 83 -18.26 0.85 6.88
C GLU A 83 -16.87 1.35 6.51
N PHE A 84 -16.51 1.26 5.23
CA PHE A 84 -15.32 1.91 4.70
C PHE A 84 -15.55 3.40 4.49
N THR A 85 -16.63 3.78 3.80
CA THR A 85 -16.84 5.17 3.38
C THR A 85 -17.10 6.12 4.53
N LYS A 86 -17.64 5.68 5.68
CA LYS A 86 -17.77 6.51 6.89
C LYS A 86 -16.44 6.98 7.48
N ASN A 87 -15.33 6.31 7.12
CA ASN A 87 -13.96 6.72 7.43
C ASN A 87 -13.66 6.88 8.94
N ASP A 88 -14.02 5.89 9.74
CA ASP A 88 -13.68 5.89 11.17
C ASP A 88 -12.32 5.22 11.45
N LYS A 89 -12.02 4.97 12.72
CA LYS A 89 -10.80 4.28 13.16
C LYS A 89 -10.71 2.82 12.68
N ASN A 90 -11.85 2.19 12.36
CA ASN A 90 -11.96 0.82 11.89
C ASN A 90 -11.98 0.69 10.36
N ARG A 91 -11.94 1.78 9.58
CA ARG A 91 -11.87 1.74 8.10
C ARG A 91 -10.89 0.69 7.57
N CYS A 92 -9.69 0.61 8.15
CA CYS A 92 -8.67 -0.37 7.75
C CYS A 92 -9.07 -1.83 8.03
N TYR A 93 -9.86 -2.09 9.09
CA TYR A 93 -10.41 -3.43 9.36
C TYR A 93 -11.37 -3.83 8.24
N HIS A 94 -12.33 -2.96 7.88
CA HIS A 94 -13.33 -3.25 6.84
C HIS A 94 -12.68 -3.44 5.46
N CYS A 95 -11.75 -2.55 5.09
CA CYS A 95 -10.90 -2.67 3.90
C CYS A 95 -10.23 -4.05 3.81
N ARG A 96 -9.53 -4.47 4.86
CA ARG A 96 -8.80 -5.73 4.89
C ARG A 96 -9.70 -6.95 4.98
N THR A 97 -10.87 -6.82 5.61
CA THR A 97 -11.91 -7.86 5.65
C THR A 97 -12.41 -8.18 4.24
N GLN A 98 -12.79 -7.15 3.47
CA GLN A 98 -13.23 -7.34 2.08
C GLN A 98 -12.13 -7.96 1.21
N MET A 99 -10.89 -7.48 1.35
CA MET A 99 -9.74 -8.05 0.64
C MET A 99 -9.56 -9.53 0.99
N GLY A 100 -9.60 -9.88 2.28
CA GLY A 100 -9.42 -11.24 2.75
C GLY A 100 -10.52 -12.20 2.27
N GLN A 101 -11.78 -11.76 2.30
CA GLN A 101 -12.91 -12.54 1.75
C GLN A 101 -12.71 -12.86 0.26
N ARG A 102 -12.26 -11.89 -0.53
CA ARG A 102 -12.03 -12.09 -1.97
C ARG A 102 -10.84 -12.99 -2.25
N LEU A 103 -9.76 -12.82 -1.51
CA LEU A 103 -8.60 -13.68 -1.61
C LEU A 103 -8.96 -15.12 -1.24
N ARG A 104 -9.74 -15.36 -0.17
CA ARG A 104 -10.23 -16.70 0.17
C ARG A 104 -11.12 -17.28 -0.91
N ALA A 105 -12.09 -16.53 -1.42
CA ALA A 105 -12.96 -16.99 -2.50
C ALA A 105 -12.13 -17.43 -3.74
N LEU A 106 -11.12 -16.63 -4.11
CA LEU A 106 -10.21 -16.99 -5.20
C LEU A 106 -9.36 -18.23 -4.87
N ALA A 107 -8.85 -18.34 -3.64
CA ALA A 107 -8.08 -19.51 -3.21
C ALA A 107 -8.91 -20.79 -3.29
N ASP A 108 -10.18 -20.74 -2.87
CA ASP A 108 -11.09 -21.88 -2.88
C ASP A 108 -11.46 -22.27 -4.33
N GLU A 109 -11.74 -21.30 -5.21
CA GLU A 109 -12.00 -21.51 -6.63
C GLU A 109 -10.80 -22.14 -7.35
N THR A 110 -9.60 -21.65 -7.05
CA THR A 110 -8.35 -22.07 -7.70
C THR A 110 -7.65 -23.24 -7.00
N LYS A 111 -8.20 -23.70 -5.87
CA LYS A 111 -7.66 -24.77 -5.00
C LYS A 111 -6.26 -24.47 -4.46
N TYR A 112 -5.95 -23.20 -4.21
CA TYR A 112 -4.72 -22.78 -3.53
C TYR A 112 -4.85 -22.97 -2.02
N HIS A 113 -3.77 -23.44 -1.38
CA HIS A 113 -3.84 -23.96 -0.02
C HIS A 113 -3.71 -22.86 1.03
N ALA A 114 -2.83 -21.88 0.79
CA ALA A 114 -2.61 -20.77 1.70
C ALA A 114 -2.65 -19.41 0.99
N ILE A 115 -2.83 -18.38 1.80
CA ILE A 115 -2.74 -16.98 1.38
C ILE A 115 -1.74 -16.31 2.29
N VAL A 116 -0.80 -15.58 1.71
CA VAL A 116 0.25 -14.88 2.44
C VAL A 116 0.29 -13.40 2.09
N ASP A 117 0.75 -12.56 3.01
CA ASP A 117 0.96 -11.14 2.78
C ASP A 117 2.39 -10.68 3.12
N GLY A 118 2.64 -9.38 2.94
CA GLY A 118 3.92 -8.73 3.23
C GLY A 118 4.03 -8.15 4.64
N THR A 119 3.16 -8.49 5.59
CA THR A 119 3.24 -7.95 6.95
C THR A 119 4.56 -8.39 7.59
N ASN A 120 5.31 -7.46 8.17
CA ASN A 120 6.65 -7.68 8.70
C ASN A 120 6.72 -7.41 10.22
N ALA A 121 7.88 -7.71 10.83
CA ALA A 121 8.04 -7.61 12.28
C ALA A 121 7.95 -6.19 12.85
N ASP A 122 8.19 -5.16 12.03
CA ASP A 122 8.07 -3.77 12.45
C ASP A 122 6.62 -3.27 12.36
N ASP A 123 5.64 -4.07 11.90
CA ASP A 123 4.24 -3.65 11.83
C ASP A 123 3.44 -3.88 13.14
N VAL A 124 4.02 -4.61 14.09
CA VAL A 124 3.40 -4.96 15.38
C VAL A 124 3.45 -3.77 16.33
N PHE A 125 2.35 -3.02 16.43
CA PHE A 125 2.15 -1.93 17.41
C PHE A 125 0.72 -1.94 17.97
N ASP A 126 0.49 -1.19 19.06
CA ASP A 126 -0.66 -1.27 19.97
C ASP A 126 -2.06 -1.36 19.33
N TYR A 127 -2.34 -0.70 18.20
CA TYR A 127 -3.65 -0.77 17.54
C TYR A 127 -3.55 -0.85 16.01
N ARG A 128 -3.74 -2.06 15.47
CA ARG A 128 -3.65 -2.38 14.04
C ARG A 128 -4.88 -3.17 13.57
N PRO A 129 -6.06 -2.54 13.45
CA PRO A 129 -7.32 -3.18 13.03
C PRO A 129 -7.19 -3.97 11.73
N GLY A 130 -6.39 -3.49 10.77
CA GLY A 130 -6.17 -4.20 9.50
C GLY A 130 -5.47 -5.55 9.66
N MET A 131 -4.49 -5.67 10.57
CA MET A 131 -3.80 -6.96 10.81
C MET A 131 -4.74 -7.99 11.44
N ARG A 132 -5.64 -7.53 12.33
CA ARG A 132 -6.67 -8.40 12.91
C ARG A 132 -7.56 -9.01 11.83
N ALA A 133 -8.04 -8.21 10.87
CA ALA A 133 -8.86 -8.70 9.77
C ALA A 133 -8.11 -9.71 8.88
N ILE A 134 -6.82 -9.48 8.60
CA ILE A 134 -5.96 -10.40 7.84
C ILE A 134 -5.87 -11.76 8.54
N ALA A 135 -5.60 -11.76 9.85
CA ALA A 135 -5.54 -12.97 10.66
C ALA A 135 -6.88 -13.72 10.75
N GLU A 136 -8.00 -12.99 10.91
CA GLU A 136 -9.36 -13.57 10.92
C GLU A 136 -9.71 -14.29 9.61
N HIS A 137 -9.10 -13.90 8.49
CA HIS A 137 -9.24 -14.56 7.18
C HIS A 137 -8.18 -15.62 6.89
N GLY A 138 -7.38 -16.01 7.89
CA GLY A 138 -6.37 -17.06 7.74
C GLY A 138 -5.26 -16.70 6.76
N ILE A 139 -4.99 -15.40 6.57
CA ILE A 139 -3.84 -14.94 5.79
C ILE A 139 -2.62 -14.95 6.71
N GLN A 140 -1.57 -15.63 6.26
CA GLN A 140 -0.33 -15.81 6.98
C GLN A 140 0.69 -14.72 6.61
N SER A 141 1.66 -14.46 7.48
CA SER A 141 2.61 -13.36 7.31
C SER A 141 4.04 -13.86 7.48
N PRO A 142 4.66 -14.44 6.44
CA PRO A 142 5.96 -15.11 6.55
C PRO A 142 7.05 -14.21 7.14
N LEU A 143 7.08 -12.94 6.74
CA LEU A 143 8.08 -11.98 7.24
C LEU A 143 7.88 -11.67 8.73
N LEU A 144 6.63 -11.59 9.19
CA LEU A 144 6.30 -11.39 10.60
C LEU A 144 6.65 -12.65 11.43
N GLU A 145 6.24 -13.83 10.97
CA GLU A 145 6.49 -15.11 11.64
C GLU A 145 8.00 -15.40 11.77
N LEU A 146 8.75 -15.10 10.70
CA LEU A 146 10.20 -15.18 10.70
C LEU A 146 10.85 -14.02 11.43
N GLY A 147 10.13 -13.03 11.97
CA GLY A 147 10.67 -11.87 12.70
C GLY A 147 11.59 -10.97 11.86
N ILE A 148 11.30 -10.83 10.57
CA ILE A 148 12.08 -10.03 9.61
C ILE A 148 11.61 -8.57 9.68
N LYS A 149 12.57 -7.68 9.92
CA LYS A 149 12.37 -6.23 10.01
C LYS A 149 12.54 -5.55 8.65
N LYS A 150 11.96 -4.36 8.49
CA LYS A 150 11.96 -3.56 7.27
C LYS A 150 13.36 -3.26 6.75
N SER A 151 14.32 -3.00 7.64
CA SER A 151 15.72 -2.77 7.26
C SER A 151 16.33 -3.98 6.56
N HIS A 152 16.04 -5.20 7.04
CA HIS A 152 16.50 -6.42 6.39
C HIS A 152 15.77 -6.68 5.06
N ILE A 153 14.47 -6.37 4.98
CA ILE A 153 13.67 -6.57 3.76
C ILE A 153 14.28 -5.82 2.58
N ARG A 154 14.67 -4.55 2.77
CA ARG A 154 15.27 -3.75 1.69
C ARG A 154 16.59 -4.35 1.20
N THR A 155 17.45 -4.79 2.12
CA THR A 155 18.71 -5.46 1.78
C THR A 155 18.48 -6.78 1.04
N LEU A 156 17.55 -7.60 1.52
CA LEU A 156 17.21 -8.89 0.89
C LEU A 156 16.57 -8.69 -0.49
N ALA A 157 15.71 -7.69 -0.65
CA ALA A 157 15.12 -7.35 -1.93
C ALA A 157 16.18 -6.87 -2.94
N LEU A 158 17.16 -6.07 -2.49
CA LEU A 158 18.29 -5.67 -3.33
C LEU A 158 19.13 -6.88 -3.76
N GLN A 159 19.42 -7.79 -2.83
CA GLN A 159 20.15 -9.04 -3.12
C GLN A 159 19.39 -9.95 -4.09
N ALA A 160 18.06 -9.97 -4.01
CA ALA A 160 17.17 -10.65 -4.94
C ALA A 160 17.07 -9.96 -6.31
N GLY A 161 17.73 -8.80 -6.50
CA GLY A 161 17.67 -8.02 -7.72
C GLY A 161 16.32 -7.36 -7.98
N LEU A 162 15.51 -7.09 -6.93
CA LEU A 162 14.20 -6.44 -7.05
C LEU A 162 14.34 -4.91 -7.13
N ASP A 163 13.80 -4.30 -8.17
CA ASP A 163 13.92 -2.84 -8.40
C ASP A 163 13.20 -2.03 -7.32
N VAL A 164 12.17 -2.63 -6.72
CA VAL A 164 11.34 -2.04 -5.67
C VAL A 164 12.06 -1.93 -4.30
N HIS A 165 13.30 -2.42 -4.17
CA HIS A 165 14.01 -2.49 -2.88
C HIS A 165 14.07 -1.16 -2.09
N ASP A 166 14.21 -0.02 -2.76
CA ASP A 166 14.26 1.30 -2.12
C ASP A 166 12.97 2.12 -2.28
N ARG A 167 11.93 1.56 -2.89
CA ARG A 167 10.64 2.25 -3.06
C ARG A 167 10.10 2.71 -1.69
N PRO A 168 9.74 4.00 -1.53
CA PRO A 168 9.13 4.49 -0.30
C PRO A 168 7.78 3.80 -0.03
N SER A 169 7.49 3.53 1.24
CA SER A 169 6.18 3.01 1.63
C SER A 169 5.10 4.06 1.37
N ASN A 170 4.05 3.70 0.64
CA ASN A 170 2.89 4.54 0.45
C ASN A 170 1.68 3.97 1.19
N SER A 171 0.85 4.84 1.77
CA SER A 171 -0.41 4.44 2.40
C SER A 171 -1.58 4.68 1.45
N CYS A 172 -2.71 3.99 1.66
CA CYS A 172 -3.96 4.20 0.90
C CYS A 172 -4.33 5.70 0.81
N LEU A 173 -4.91 6.13 -0.31
CA LEU A 173 -5.36 7.51 -0.56
C LEU A 173 -6.35 7.98 0.52
N ALA A 174 -7.18 7.09 1.07
CA ALA A 174 -8.09 7.41 2.18
C ALA A 174 -7.38 7.96 3.43
N SER A 175 -6.08 7.71 3.61
CA SER A 175 -5.30 8.28 4.73
C SER A 175 -5.06 9.80 4.61
N ARG A 176 -5.38 10.39 3.45
CA ARG A 176 -5.34 11.84 3.21
C ARG A 176 -6.60 12.55 3.66
N ILE A 177 -7.62 11.80 4.08
CA ILE A 177 -8.93 12.33 4.50
C ILE A 177 -9.06 12.13 6.02
N PRO A 178 -9.33 13.19 6.80
CA PRO A 178 -9.53 13.10 8.24
C PRO A 178 -10.66 12.15 8.62
N TRP A 179 -10.55 11.49 9.77
CA TRP A 179 -11.59 10.59 10.28
C TRP A 179 -12.94 11.28 10.44
N GLY A 180 -14.00 10.49 10.26
CA GLY A 180 -15.40 10.94 10.34
C GLY A 180 -15.89 11.68 9.08
N ARG A 181 -14.99 12.00 8.15
CA ARG A 181 -15.38 12.58 6.85
C ARG A 181 -15.59 11.47 5.82
N ARG A 182 -16.79 11.45 5.23
CA ARG A 182 -17.17 10.45 4.23
C ARG A 182 -16.23 10.46 3.03
N ILE A 183 -15.69 9.29 2.68
CA ILE A 183 -14.83 9.11 1.50
C ILE A 183 -15.71 9.02 0.25
N THR A 184 -15.30 9.71 -0.81
CA THR A 184 -15.96 9.66 -2.12
C THR A 184 -14.93 9.45 -3.24
N ALA A 185 -15.37 8.92 -4.38
CA ALA A 185 -14.51 8.75 -5.55
C ALA A 185 -13.89 10.09 -6.00
N GLN A 186 -14.69 11.15 -6.02
CA GLN A 186 -14.23 12.50 -6.40
C GLN A 186 -13.11 13.01 -5.49
N MET A 187 -13.23 12.79 -4.17
CA MET A 187 -12.19 13.17 -3.21
C MET A 187 -10.88 12.39 -3.44
N LEU A 188 -10.97 11.08 -3.68
CA LEU A 188 -9.79 10.26 -3.92
C LEU A 188 -9.10 10.66 -5.23
N ALA A 189 -9.88 10.87 -6.30
CA ALA A 189 -9.36 11.30 -7.60
C ALA A 189 -8.67 12.65 -7.53
N ARG A 190 -9.27 13.65 -6.86
CA ARG A 190 -8.63 14.98 -6.71
C ARG A 190 -7.35 14.92 -5.87
N ILE A 191 -7.31 14.07 -4.84
CA ILE A 191 -6.12 13.86 -4.00
C ILE A 191 -5.00 13.23 -4.83
N GLU A 192 -5.29 12.16 -5.58
CA GLU A 192 -4.31 11.47 -6.41
C GLU A 192 -3.75 12.40 -7.49
N MET A 193 -4.63 13.11 -8.21
CA MET A 193 -4.22 14.12 -9.20
C MET A 193 -3.37 15.20 -8.57
N ALA A 194 -3.74 15.70 -7.39
CA ALA A 194 -2.96 16.71 -6.68
C ALA A 194 -1.55 16.20 -6.31
N GLU A 195 -1.44 14.98 -5.74
CA GLU A 195 -0.14 14.37 -5.44
C GLU A 195 0.72 14.21 -6.71
N LYS A 196 0.09 13.84 -7.84
CA LYS A 196 0.75 13.73 -9.13
C LYS A 196 1.28 15.09 -9.62
N TYR A 197 0.44 16.12 -9.68
CA TYR A 197 0.85 17.44 -10.16
C TYR A 197 1.95 18.07 -9.30
N VAL A 198 1.89 17.90 -7.98
CA VAL A 198 2.96 18.39 -7.11
C VAL A 198 4.29 17.72 -7.44
N LYS A 199 4.31 16.40 -7.64
CA LYS A 199 5.53 15.65 -8.03
C LYS A 199 6.04 16.03 -9.41
N ASP A 200 5.13 16.28 -10.37
CA ASP A 200 5.50 16.65 -11.74
C ASP A 200 6.11 18.06 -11.81
N ILE A 201 5.65 18.99 -10.97
CA ILE A 201 6.19 20.36 -10.92
C ILE A 201 7.46 20.42 -10.08
N VAL A 202 7.46 19.72 -8.95
CA VAL A 202 8.56 19.73 -8.00
C VAL A 202 9.00 18.28 -7.79
N PRO A 203 10.11 17.85 -8.42
CA PRO A 203 10.59 16.47 -8.35
C PRO A 203 11.26 16.21 -7.00
N VAL A 204 10.46 16.27 -5.94
CA VAL A 204 10.84 15.96 -4.56
C VAL A 204 10.47 14.52 -4.23
N GLY A 205 10.91 14.05 -3.07
CA GLY A 205 10.61 12.73 -2.56
C GLY A 205 9.11 12.49 -2.28
N PRO A 206 8.75 11.65 -1.30
CA PRO A 206 7.35 11.36 -1.00
C PRO A 206 6.53 12.63 -0.73
N VAL A 207 5.51 12.85 -1.56
CA VAL A 207 4.51 13.92 -1.41
C VAL A 207 3.21 13.33 -0.91
N ARG A 208 2.53 14.03 0.00
CA ARG A 208 1.13 13.77 0.32
C ARG A 208 0.30 15.03 0.17
N VAL A 209 -0.88 14.92 -0.42
CA VAL A 209 -1.85 16.03 -0.45
C VAL A 209 -3.06 15.61 0.37
N ARG A 210 -3.22 16.22 1.54
CA ARG A 210 -4.37 15.95 2.41
C ARG A 210 -5.51 16.90 2.13
N ASP A 211 -6.72 16.37 2.22
CA ASP A 211 -7.95 17.11 1.99
C ASP A 211 -8.60 17.46 3.32
N ILE A 212 -8.23 18.64 3.83
CA ILE A 212 -8.66 19.13 5.14
C ILE A 212 -9.77 20.15 4.92
N ASN A 213 -11.03 19.69 4.95
CA ASN A 213 -12.21 20.54 4.79
C ASN A 213 -12.17 21.46 3.55
N GLY A 214 -11.67 20.95 2.41
CA GLY A 214 -11.53 21.74 1.18
C GLY A 214 -10.15 22.36 0.97
N THR A 215 -9.30 22.44 2.00
CA THR A 215 -7.90 22.85 1.87
C THR A 215 -7.03 21.67 1.40
N ALA A 216 -6.23 21.88 0.34
CA ALA A 216 -5.14 21.00 -0.03
C ALA A 216 -3.91 21.28 0.85
N ARG A 217 -3.63 20.38 1.79
CA ARG A 217 -2.43 20.42 2.62
C ARG A 217 -1.34 19.55 2.00
N ILE A 218 -0.39 20.19 1.33
CA ILE A 218 0.79 19.55 0.75
C ILE A 218 1.79 19.26 1.87
N GLU A 219 2.12 17.99 2.05
CA GLU A 219 3.08 17.49 3.04
C GLU A 219 4.28 16.86 2.34
N VAL A 220 5.47 17.37 2.66
CA VAL A 220 6.78 16.94 2.12
C VAL A 220 7.83 16.86 3.22
N SER A 221 9.01 16.29 2.94
CA SER A 221 10.14 16.38 3.87
C SER A 221 10.53 17.84 4.11
N LYS A 222 11.07 18.13 5.30
CA LYS A 222 11.42 19.49 5.74
C LYS A 222 12.35 20.21 4.75
N ASP A 223 13.32 19.48 4.26
CA ASP A 223 14.31 19.84 3.24
C ASP A 223 13.68 20.24 1.89
N CYS A 224 12.48 19.76 1.58
CA CYS A 224 11.76 20.07 0.34
C CYS A 224 10.80 21.27 0.44
N ILE A 225 10.51 21.76 1.66
CA ILE A 225 9.49 22.82 1.88
C ILE A 225 9.79 24.08 1.08
N GLN A 226 11.04 24.56 1.11
CA GLN A 226 11.42 25.78 0.40
C GLN A 226 11.29 25.65 -1.13
N GLN A 227 11.57 24.46 -1.65
CA GLN A 227 11.44 24.15 -3.08
C GLN A 227 9.98 24.17 -3.54
N ILE A 228 9.08 23.62 -2.71
CA ILE A 228 7.63 23.67 -2.94
C ILE A 228 7.11 25.11 -2.87
N HIS A 229 7.54 25.89 -1.87
CA HIS A 229 7.13 27.30 -1.73
C HIS A 229 7.50 28.15 -2.95
N SER A 230 8.63 27.85 -3.60
CA SER A 230 9.05 28.57 -4.81
C SER A 230 8.10 28.38 -6.01
N HIS A 231 7.16 27.42 -5.92
CA HIS A 231 6.16 27.11 -6.94
C HIS A 231 4.73 27.27 -6.43
N VAL A 232 4.52 27.92 -5.27
CA VAL A 232 3.22 27.96 -4.58
C VAL A 232 2.10 28.55 -5.43
N ASP A 233 2.36 29.61 -6.20
CA ASP A 233 1.33 30.26 -7.01
C ASP A 233 0.79 29.32 -8.11
N ARG A 234 1.69 28.62 -8.80
CA ARG A 234 1.34 27.63 -9.82
C ARG A 234 0.61 26.42 -9.22
N LEU A 235 1.04 25.99 -8.03
CA LEU A 235 0.38 24.91 -7.30
C LEU A 235 -1.01 25.33 -6.82
N ASP A 236 -1.18 26.54 -6.31
CA ASP A 236 -2.48 27.07 -5.88
C ASP A 236 -3.46 27.15 -7.05
N GLU A 237 -3.04 27.66 -8.21
CA GLU A 237 -3.86 27.70 -9.42
C GLU A 237 -4.35 26.29 -9.83
N ILE A 238 -3.43 25.33 -9.96
CA ILE A 238 -3.77 23.96 -10.41
C ILE A 238 -4.64 23.24 -9.38
N LEU A 239 -4.31 23.34 -8.09
CA LEU A 239 -5.09 22.64 -7.06
C LEU A 239 -6.48 23.26 -6.87
N ARG A 240 -6.65 24.57 -7.08
CA ARG A 240 -7.99 25.17 -7.14
C ARG A 240 -8.83 24.63 -8.28
N LEU A 241 -8.23 24.40 -9.46
CA LEU A 241 -8.93 23.77 -10.59
C LEU A 241 -9.36 22.33 -10.31
N LEU A 242 -8.66 21.62 -9.40
CA LEU A 242 -9.06 20.30 -8.90
C LEU A 242 -10.15 20.35 -7.81
N GLY A 243 -10.63 21.54 -7.45
CA GLY A 243 -11.72 21.75 -6.51
C GLY A 243 -11.30 21.94 -5.06
N PHE A 244 -10.05 22.35 -4.79
CA PHE A 244 -9.62 22.80 -3.46
C PHE A 244 -9.89 24.30 -3.26
N ASP A 245 -10.25 24.70 -2.04
CA ASP A 245 -10.55 26.10 -1.69
C ASP A 245 -9.29 26.91 -1.36
N SER A 246 -8.23 26.24 -0.95
CA SER A 246 -6.93 26.85 -0.61
C SER A 246 -5.82 25.81 -0.58
N VAL A 247 -4.57 26.25 -0.68
CA VAL A 247 -3.37 25.42 -0.56
C VAL A 247 -2.54 25.86 0.64
N VAL A 248 -2.05 24.88 1.41
CA VAL A 248 -1.08 25.10 2.48
C VAL A 248 0.04 24.06 2.41
N ILE A 249 1.26 24.47 2.77
CA ILE A 249 2.45 23.60 2.75
C ILE A 249 2.88 23.32 4.18
N ARG A 250 3.15 22.06 4.50
CA ARG A 250 3.58 21.60 5.83
C ARG A 250 4.68 20.54 5.72
N GLU A 251 5.42 20.36 6.81
CA GLU A 251 6.28 19.20 6.99
C GLU A 251 5.42 17.93 7.11
N TYR A 252 5.87 16.84 6.48
CA TYR A 252 5.21 15.56 6.55
C TYR A 252 5.28 14.98 7.97
N VAL A 253 4.12 14.62 8.51
CA VAL A 253 3.98 13.92 9.78
C VAL A 253 3.14 12.67 9.58
N SER A 254 3.62 11.54 10.10
CA SER A 254 2.86 10.28 10.08
C SER A 254 1.55 10.44 10.83
N GLY A 255 0.43 9.96 10.27
CA GLY A 255 -0.90 10.17 10.85
C GLY A 255 -1.45 11.60 10.72
N GLY A 256 -0.74 12.50 10.02
CA GLY A 256 -1.01 13.93 9.93
C GLY A 256 -2.47 14.34 9.72
N ALA A 257 -3.27 13.59 8.93
CA ALA A 257 -4.66 13.94 8.62
C ALA A 257 -5.54 14.07 9.88
N ASN A 258 -5.19 13.35 10.95
CA ASN A 258 -5.96 13.28 12.18
C ASN A 258 -5.33 14.09 13.33
N THR A 259 -4.18 14.71 13.09
CA THR A 259 -3.49 15.59 14.05
C THR A 259 -3.72 17.04 13.61
N GLN A 260 -4.29 17.84 14.51
CA GLN A 260 -4.49 19.29 14.32
C GLN A 260 -3.17 20.03 14.35
#